data_AF-A0A2R6MB68-F1
#
_entry.id   AF-A0A2R6MB68-F1
#
_cell.length_a   1.000
_cell.length_b   1.000
_cell.length_c   1.000
_cell.angle_alpha   90.00
_cell.angle_beta   90.00
_cell.angle_gamma   90.00
#
_symmetry.space_group_name_H-M   'P 1'
#
loop_
_entity.id
_entity.type
_entity.pdbx_description
1 polymer ?
#
loop_
_entity_poly.entity_id
_entity_poly.type
_entity_poly.pdbx_seq_one_letter_code
_entity_poly.pdbx_strand_id
1 'polypeptide(L)'
;MEATGSQNPTLNLQEETTYTLMWQNVDGVGHNFAIQNSDGENMQVLQPLSVEQHVYEELNGTDANESVSLEVSDGNVTGVTTGNESGGNATAQQTPSEDELVERTEIISEEGAVQGVRFTATSEMAQYICLVHPNTMLGDVSVEGGDGGGMENNSSG
;
A
#
# COMPACT_ATOMS: atom_id res chain seq x y z
N MET A 1 0.03 -32.02 -12.81
CA MET A 1 -0.57 -31.39 -11.62
C MET A 1 0.04 -30.01 -11.54
N GLU A 2 -0.65 -29.04 -12.12
CA GLU A 2 -0.23 -27.64 -12.03
C GLU A 2 -0.56 -27.21 -10.60
N ALA A 3 0.47 -26.80 -9.84
CA ALA A 3 0.22 -26.14 -8.57
C ALA A 3 -0.64 -24.91 -8.90
N THR A 4 -1.84 -24.86 -8.34
CA THR A 4 -2.72 -23.69 -8.37
C THR A 4 -1.88 -22.51 -7.88
N GLY A 5 -1.50 -21.61 -8.78
CA GLY A 5 -0.73 -20.41 -8.44
C GLY A 5 -1.43 -19.74 -7.26
N SER A 6 -0.79 -19.71 -6.10
CA SER A 6 -1.37 -19.12 -4.91
C SER A 6 -1.70 -17.68 -5.25
N GLN A 7 -2.99 -17.30 -5.15
CA GLN A 7 -3.37 -15.89 -5.25
C GLN A 7 -2.53 -15.08 -4.27
N ASN A 8 -2.18 -13.86 -4.67
CA ASN A 8 -1.51 -12.94 -3.76
C ASN A 8 -2.42 -12.70 -2.53
N PRO A 9 -1.85 -12.45 -1.34
CA PRO A 9 -2.64 -12.34 -0.11
C PRO A 9 -3.67 -11.20 -0.18
N THR A 10 -4.84 -11.38 0.43
CA THR A 10 -5.82 -10.29 0.51
C THR A 10 -5.26 -9.11 1.30
N LEU A 11 -5.36 -7.90 0.75
CA LEU A 11 -5.09 -6.67 1.48
C LEU A 11 -6.32 -6.32 2.32
N ASN A 12 -6.16 -6.28 3.65
CA ASN A 12 -7.22 -5.87 4.58
C ASN A 12 -6.93 -4.43 5.00
N LEU A 13 -7.80 -3.51 4.60
CA LEU A 13 -7.62 -2.07 4.74
C LEU A 13 -8.78 -1.46 5.51
N GLN A 14 -8.53 -0.31 6.14
CA GLN A 14 -9.57 0.53 6.74
C GLN A 14 -9.80 1.73 5.83
N GLU A 15 -11.06 2.03 5.52
CA GLU A 15 -11.42 3.18 4.69
C GLU A 15 -10.87 4.49 5.28
N GLU A 16 -10.52 5.44 4.42
CA GLU A 16 -9.91 6.73 4.77
C GLU A 16 -8.52 6.61 5.44
N THR A 17 -7.96 5.41 5.55
CA THR A 17 -6.59 5.22 6.06
C THR A 17 -5.60 5.24 4.90
N THR A 18 -4.55 6.04 5.05
CA THR A 18 -3.43 6.09 4.10
C THR A 18 -2.41 5.00 4.42
N TYR A 19 -2.13 4.14 3.44
CA TYR A 19 -1.18 3.05 3.53
C TYR A 19 0.04 3.30 2.64
N THR A 20 1.18 2.73 3.04
CA THR A 20 2.35 2.59 2.18
C THR A 20 2.62 1.11 1.94
N LEU A 21 2.64 0.70 0.68
CA LEU A 21 2.98 -0.65 0.25
C LEU A 21 4.34 -0.62 -0.43
N MET A 22 5.21 -1.55 -0.05
CA MET A 22 6.55 -1.71 -0.62
C MET A 22 6.75 -3.14 -1.07
N TRP A 23 7.46 -3.32 -2.17
CA TRP A 23 7.80 -4.64 -2.68
C TRP A 23 9.18 -4.65 -3.32
N GLN A 24 9.79 -5.83 -3.31
CA GLN A 24 11.04 -6.12 -4.01
C GLN A 24 10.78 -7.01 -5.22
N ASN A 25 11.41 -6.68 -6.35
CA ASN A 25 11.50 -7.61 -7.47
C ASN A 25 12.50 -8.71 -7.14
N VAL A 26 12.05 -9.95 -7.03
CA VAL A 26 12.90 -11.09 -6.62
C VAL A 26 13.25 -12.05 -7.76
N ASP A 27 12.72 -11.82 -8.96
CA ASP A 27 12.88 -12.74 -10.10
C ASP A 27 13.54 -12.08 -11.34
N GLY A 28 13.77 -10.76 -11.29
CA GLY A 28 14.34 -9.99 -12.40
C GLY A 28 13.41 -9.86 -13.61
N VAL A 29 12.12 -10.20 -13.47
CA VAL A 29 11.10 -10.01 -14.49
C VAL A 29 10.38 -8.68 -14.24
N GLY A 30 9.94 -7.99 -15.29
CA GLY A 30 9.26 -6.70 -15.13
C GLY A 30 7.95 -6.81 -14.34
N HIS A 31 7.85 -6.11 -13.21
CA HIS A 31 6.64 -6.03 -12.38
C HIS A 31 6.21 -4.60 -12.13
N ASN A 32 4.91 -4.39 -12.02
CA ASN A 32 4.33 -3.14 -11.54
C ASN A 32 3.15 -3.42 -10.60
N PHE A 33 2.57 -2.35 -10.06
CA PHE A 33 1.42 -2.43 -9.18
C PHE A 33 0.31 -1.46 -9.64
N ALA A 34 -0.92 -1.94 -9.63
CA ALA A 34 -2.13 -1.16 -9.88
C ALA A 34 -3.25 -1.63 -8.93
N ILE A 35 -4.16 -0.72 -8.58
CA ILE A 35 -5.40 -1.03 -7.85
C ILE A 35 -6.56 -0.88 -8.82
N GLN A 36 -7.48 -1.83 -8.80
CA GLN A 36 -8.69 -1.85 -9.61
C GLN A 36 -9.95 -1.78 -8.77
N ASN A 37 -10.97 -1.14 -9.33
CA ASN A 37 -12.33 -1.17 -8.80
C ASN A 37 -13.04 -2.49 -9.15
N SER A 38 -14.30 -2.63 -8.70
CA SER A 38 -15.10 -3.83 -8.94
C SER A 38 -15.49 -4.07 -10.41
N ASP A 39 -15.39 -3.03 -11.25
CA ASP A 39 -15.59 -3.10 -12.70
C ASP A 39 -14.30 -3.52 -13.43
N GLY A 40 -13.16 -3.65 -12.73
CA GLY A 40 -11.86 -4.01 -13.29
C GLY A 40 -11.11 -2.83 -13.91
N GLU A 41 -11.52 -1.60 -13.62
CA GLU A 41 -10.86 -0.38 -14.08
C GLU A 41 -9.74 0.03 -13.12
N ASN A 42 -8.60 0.47 -13.65
CA ASN A 42 -7.49 0.95 -12.84
C ASN A 42 -7.84 2.29 -12.20
N MET A 43 -7.59 2.43 -10.91
CA MET A 43 -7.88 3.64 -10.14
C MET A 43 -6.64 4.54 -10.08
N GLN A 44 -6.80 5.84 -10.37
CA GLN A 44 -5.75 6.85 -10.19
C GLN A 44 -5.62 7.24 -8.70
N VAL A 45 -5.04 6.34 -7.90
CA VAL A 45 -4.98 6.48 -6.43
C VAL A 45 -3.57 6.30 -5.87
N LEU A 46 -2.60 6.02 -6.73
CA LEU A 46 -1.26 5.66 -6.33
C LEU A 46 -0.32 6.85 -6.41
N GLN A 47 0.35 7.17 -5.32
CA GLN A 47 1.51 8.06 -5.31
C GLN A 47 2.78 7.18 -5.25
N PRO A 48 3.57 7.08 -6.33
CA PRO A 48 4.80 6.30 -6.33
C PRO A 48 5.81 6.88 -5.34
N LEU A 49 6.50 5.99 -4.62
CA LEU A 49 7.56 6.36 -3.69
C LEU A 49 8.87 5.69 -4.11
N SER A 50 9.95 6.46 -4.03
CA SER A 50 11.30 5.88 -4.04
C SER A 50 11.60 5.33 -2.65
N VAL A 51 12.26 4.16 -2.59
CA VAL A 51 12.58 3.49 -1.33
C VAL A 51 14.05 3.13 -1.36
N GLU A 52 14.80 3.58 -0.36
CA GLU A 52 16.17 3.15 -0.21
C GLU A 52 16.23 1.68 0.25
N GLN A 53 17.13 0.89 -0.34
CA GLN A 53 17.20 -0.55 -0.10
C GLN A 53 17.38 -0.89 1.39
N HIS A 54 18.17 -0.11 2.12
CA HIS A 54 18.39 -0.30 3.55
C HIS A 54 17.09 -0.15 4.36
N VAL A 55 16.22 0.78 3.98
CA VAL A 55 14.91 0.98 4.64
C VAL A 55 14.03 -0.25 4.46
N TYR A 56 14.01 -0.83 3.25
CA TYR A 56 13.27 -2.06 2.98
C TYR A 56 13.79 -3.24 3.80
N GLU A 57 15.11 -3.38 3.92
CA GLU A 57 15.73 -4.44 4.71
C GLU A 57 15.42 -4.29 6.21
N GLU A 58 15.48 -3.06 6.74
CA GLU A 58 15.13 -2.77 8.13
C GLU A 58 13.66 -3.08 8.42
N LEU A 59 12.75 -2.65 7.53
CA LEU A 59 11.32 -2.93 7.63
C LEU A 59 11.00 -4.42 7.59
N ASN A 60 11.57 -5.15 6.63
CA ASN A 60 11.33 -6.58 6.49
C ASN A 60 11.94 -7.40 7.66
N GLY A 61 12.83 -6.79 8.44
CA GLY A 61 13.37 -7.34 9.68
C GLY A 61 12.53 -7.07 10.94
N THR A 62 11.49 -6.21 10.87
CA THR A 62 10.63 -5.90 12.01
C THR A 62 9.69 -7.06 12.37
N ASP A 63 9.42 -7.25 13.66
CA ASP A 63 8.42 -8.23 14.11
C ASP A 63 7.02 -7.78 13.69
N ALA A 64 6.14 -8.72 13.32
CA ALA A 64 4.76 -8.41 12.89
C ALA A 64 3.89 -7.69 13.95
N ASN A 65 4.33 -7.66 15.21
CA ASN A 65 3.66 -6.96 16.32
C ASN A 65 4.32 -5.61 16.65
N GLU A 66 5.32 -5.18 15.88
CA GLU A 66 6.05 -3.96 16.09
C GLU A 66 5.39 -2.81 15.32
N SER A 67 5.16 -1.68 16.00
CA SER A 67 4.67 -0.47 15.33
C SER A 67 5.84 0.25 14.68
N VAL A 68 5.67 0.54 13.41
CA VAL A 68 6.71 1.10 12.57
C VAL A 68 6.24 2.40 11.94
N SER A 69 7.03 3.45 12.09
CA SER A 69 6.81 4.75 11.46
C SER A 69 7.81 4.97 10.33
N LEU A 70 7.30 5.35 9.16
CA LEU A 70 8.10 5.65 7.98
C LEU A 70 8.42 7.15 7.91
N GLU A 71 9.68 7.48 7.71
CA GLU A 71 10.09 8.84 7.40
C GLU A 71 10.07 9.02 5.89
N VAL A 72 9.14 9.86 5.41
CA VAL A 72 9.01 10.17 3.98
C VAL A 72 9.33 11.63 3.74
N SER A 73 10.32 11.88 2.89
CA SER A 73 10.77 13.21 2.48
C SER A 73 10.72 13.31 0.97
N ASP A 74 9.92 14.24 0.43
CA ASP A 74 9.85 14.55 -1.01
C ASP A 74 9.54 13.32 -1.91
N GLY A 75 8.67 12.42 -1.44
CA GLY A 75 8.34 11.18 -2.16
C GLY A 75 9.39 10.07 -2.04
N ASN A 76 10.45 10.28 -1.25
CA ASN A 76 11.44 9.25 -0.91
C ASN A 76 11.23 8.77 0.53
N VAL A 77 11.16 7.45 0.72
CA VAL A 77 11.20 6.83 2.05
C VAL A 77 12.66 6.71 2.47
N THR A 78 13.07 7.53 3.44
CA THR A 78 14.46 7.71 3.85
C THR A 78 14.81 7.03 5.17
N GLY A 79 13.81 6.57 5.92
CA GLY A 79 14.03 6.03 7.24
C GLY A 79 12.86 5.25 7.77
N VAL A 80 13.17 4.35 8.69
CA VAL A 80 12.22 3.59 9.47
C VAL A 80 12.51 3.77 10.95
N THR A 81 11.48 4.00 11.75
CA THR A 81 11.61 4.07 13.21
C THR A 81 10.67 3.07 13.86
N THR A 82 11.25 2.22 14.70
CA THR A 82 10.56 1.25 15.56
C THR A 82 10.30 1.91 16.92
N GLY A 83 9.05 1.91 17.39
CA GLY A 83 8.76 2.49 18.71
C GLY A 83 7.31 2.36 19.17
N ASN A 84 7.13 2.28 20.50
CA ASN A 84 5.83 2.33 21.18
C ASN A 84 5.30 3.77 21.25
N GLU A 85 5.13 4.40 20.10
CA GLU A 85 4.33 5.61 19.95
C GLU A 85 2.95 5.10 19.47
N SER A 86 1.93 5.21 20.33
CA SER A 86 0.58 4.74 20.05
C SER A 86 -0.01 5.49 18.85
N GLY A 87 0.20 4.97 17.64
CA GLY A 87 -0.36 5.50 16.40
C GLY A 87 -0.04 4.63 15.19
N GLY A 88 -0.96 3.70 14.88
CA GLY A 88 -1.30 3.24 13.53
C GLY A 88 -0.21 2.65 12.63
N ASN A 89 -0.42 1.38 12.23
CA ASN A 89 0.08 0.75 11.01
C ASN A 89 0.49 1.77 9.92
N ALA A 90 1.81 1.98 9.74
CA ALA A 90 2.48 2.79 8.71
C ALA A 90 1.62 3.90 8.07
N THR A 91 0.97 4.74 8.88
CA THR A 91 0.14 5.84 8.37
C THR A 91 1.07 7.03 8.16
N ALA A 92 1.60 7.16 6.94
CA ALA A 92 2.35 8.35 6.59
C ALA A 92 1.39 9.56 6.68
N GLN A 93 1.70 10.51 7.57
CA GLN A 93 0.84 11.64 7.96
C GLN A 93 0.59 12.68 6.85
N GLN A 94 0.87 12.35 5.59
CA GLN A 94 0.64 13.19 4.42
C GLN A 94 -0.25 12.44 3.42
N THR A 95 -1.47 12.93 3.32
CA THR A 95 -2.38 12.64 2.20
C THR A 95 -1.69 13.01 0.89
N PRO A 96 -1.69 12.13 -0.12
CA PRO A 96 -1.19 12.44 -1.45
C PRO A 96 -1.83 13.69 -2.06
N SER A 97 -1.07 14.50 -2.78
CA SER A 97 -1.65 15.53 -3.64
C SER A 97 -2.30 14.84 -4.85
N GLU A 98 -3.54 15.21 -5.19
CA GLU A 98 -4.27 14.54 -6.29
C GLU A 98 -3.54 14.63 -7.65
N ASP A 99 -2.80 15.72 -7.90
CA ASP A 99 -2.00 15.90 -9.12
C ASP A 99 -0.81 14.92 -9.27
N GLU A 100 -0.43 14.23 -8.18
CA GLU A 100 0.69 13.28 -8.16
C GLU A 100 0.22 11.82 -8.27
N LEU A 101 -1.09 11.59 -8.34
CA LEU A 101 -1.68 10.25 -8.39
C LEU A 101 -1.61 9.66 -9.80
N VAL A 102 -1.27 8.38 -9.86
CA VAL A 102 -1.19 7.58 -11.09
C VAL A 102 -2.06 6.32 -10.97
N GLU A 103 -2.44 5.76 -12.11
CA GLU A 103 -3.26 4.54 -12.19
C GLU A 103 -2.46 3.25 -11.93
N ARG A 104 -1.14 3.35 -12.06
CA ARG A 104 -0.19 2.23 -11.96
C ARG A 104 1.20 2.75 -11.70
N THR A 105 2.00 1.95 -11.01
CA THR A 105 3.42 2.25 -10.83
C THR A 105 4.23 1.93 -12.09
N GLU A 106 5.46 2.44 -12.12
CA GLU A 106 6.43 2.09 -13.14
C GLU A 106 6.79 0.60 -13.09
N ILE A 107 7.26 0.07 -14.22
CA ILE A 107 7.71 -1.32 -14.27
C ILE A 107 9.16 -1.37 -13.79
N ILE A 108 9.42 -2.13 -12.72
CA ILE A 108 10.78 -2.46 -12.28
C ILE A 108 11.14 -3.87 -12.74
N SER A 109 12.29 -4.03 -13.38
CA SER A 109 12.75 -5.32 -13.94
C SER A 109 14.14 -5.74 -13.45
N GLU A 110 14.75 -4.98 -12.54
CA GLU A 110 16.03 -5.34 -11.94
C GLU A 110 15.79 -6.22 -10.71
N GLU A 111 16.44 -7.39 -10.66
CA GLU A 111 16.39 -8.28 -9.50
C GLU A 111 17.01 -7.56 -8.28
N GLY A 112 16.29 -7.56 -7.17
CA GLY A 112 16.64 -6.84 -5.95
C GLY A 112 16.13 -5.40 -5.88
N ALA A 113 15.62 -4.84 -6.98
CA ALA A 113 15.06 -3.48 -6.98
C ALA A 113 13.81 -3.39 -6.11
N VAL A 114 13.69 -2.28 -5.37
CA VAL A 114 12.56 -1.99 -4.47
C VAL A 114 11.78 -0.81 -5.02
N GLN A 115 10.45 -0.90 -4.96
CA GLN A 115 9.56 0.23 -5.21
C GLN A 115 8.53 0.32 -4.09
N GLY A 116 8.09 1.54 -3.80
CA GLY A 116 7.02 1.82 -2.87
C GLY A 116 5.87 2.56 -3.52
N VAL A 117 4.70 2.49 -2.92
CA VAL A 117 3.54 3.26 -3.31
C VAL A 117 2.72 3.65 -2.10
N ARG A 118 2.22 4.88 -2.07
CA ARG A 118 1.27 5.36 -1.08
C ARG A 118 -0.11 5.52 -1.71
N PHE A 119 -1.14 5.17 -0.96
CA PHE A 119 -2.53 5.38 -1.37
C PHE A 119 -3.44 5.49 -0.14
N THR A 120 -4.57 6.18 -0.29
CA THR A 120 -5.64 6.19 0.71
C THR A 120 -6.68 5.16 0.33
N ALA A 121 -7.04 4.28 1.27
CA ALA A 121 -8.01 3.23 1.03
C ALA A 121 -9.42 3.81 0.88
N THR A 122 -10.12 3.38 -0.16
CA THR A 122 -11.51 3.75 -0.46
C THR A 122 -12.35 2.49 -0.63
N SER A 123 -13.63 2.52 -0.26
CA SER A 123 -14.54 1.38 -0.47
C SER A 123 -14.68 0.93 -1.94
N GLU A 124 -14.26 1.73 -2.91
CA GLU A 124 -14.22 1.38 -4.33
C GLU A 124 -13.12 0.36 -4.70
N MET A 125 -12.09 0.20 -3.85
CA MET A 125 -10.98 -0.72 -4.13
C MET A 125 -11.43 -2.17 -4.01
N ALA A 126 -11.20 -2.97 -5.07
CA ALA A 126 -11.61 -4.37 -5.11
C ALA A 126 -10.44 -5.33 -5.28
N GLN A 127 -9.44 -4.99 -6.10
CA GLN A 127 -8.30 -5.87 -6.40
C GLN A 127 -7.02 -5.09 -6.61
N TYR A 128 -5.88 -5.75 -6.41
CA TYR A 128 -4.58 -5.26 -6.84
C TYR A 128 -3.93 -6.24 -7.80
N ILE A 129 -3.15 -5.71 -8.74
CA ILE A 129 -2.68 -6.48 -9.90
C ILE A 129 -1.31 -5.98 -10.42
N CYS A 130 -0.53 -6.91 -10.97
CA CYS A 130 0.56 -6.58 -11.90
C CYS A 130 0.03 -6.66 -13.34
N LEU A 131 0.02 -5.53 -14.04
CA LEU A 131 -0.52 -5.44 -15.41
C LEU A 131 0.35 -6.18 -16.44
N VAL A 132 1.61 -6.48 -16.10
CA VAL A 132 2.49 -7.33 -16.92
C VAL A 132 2.10 -8.82 -16.77
N HIS A 133 1.62 -9.22 -15.60
CA HIS A 133 1.30 -10.61 -15.25
C HIS A 133 -0.13 -10.77 -14.70
N PRO A 134 -1.17 -10.38 -15.44
CA PRO A 134 -2.53 -10.21 -14.90
C PRO A 134 -3.22 -11.51 -14.47
N ASN A 135 -2.74 -12.66 -14.93
CA ASN A 135 -3.35 -13.96 -14.61
C ASN A 135 -2.70 -14.65 -13.40
N THR A 136 -1.54 -14.16 -12.94
CA THR A 136 -0.73 -14.84 -11.92
C THR A 136 -0.35 -13.93 -10.76
N MET A 137 -0.45 -12.61 -10.94
CA MET A 137 -0.14 -11.62 -9.90
C MET A 137 -1.35 -10.73 -9.67
N LEU A 138 -2.35 -11.31 -9.02
CA LEU A 138 -3.57 -10.64 -8.59
C LEU A 138 -3.89 -11.03 -7.15
N GLY A 139 -4.45 -10.10 -6.40
CA GLY A 139 -4.97 -10.36 -5.07
C GLY A 139 -6.17 -9.47 -4.76
N ASP A 140 -7.01 -9.93 -3.85
CA ASP A 140 -8.22 -9.21 -3.45
C ASP A 140 -7.89 -8.07 -2.47
N VAL A 141 -8.73 -7.04 -2.46
CA VAL A 141 -8.74 -5.96 -1.47
C VAL A 141 -10.05 -6.04 -0.69
N SER A 142 -9.95 -6.04 0.63
CA SER A 142 -11.07 -5.98 1.56
C SER A 142 -10.96 -4.69 2.37
N VAL A 143 -11.93 -3.78 2.20
CA VAL A 143 -11.97 -2.50 2.91
C VAL A 143 -13.06 -2.55 3.99
N GLU A 144 -12.66 -2.35 5.23
CA GLU A 144 -13.58 -2.17 6.37
C GLU A 144 -13.92 -0.69 6.50
N GLY A 145 -15.21 -0.35 6.59
CA GLY A 145 -15.65 1.04 6.72
C GLY A 145 -15.14 1.67 8.02
N GLY A 146 -14.62 2.89 7.93
CA GLY A 146 -14.27 3.67 9.11
C GLY A 146 -15.53 3.99 9.90
N ASP A 147 -15.68 3.42 11.10
CA ASP A 147 -16.77 3.77 12.01
C ASP A 147 -16.59 5.23 12.43
N GLY A 148 -17.18 6.12 11.63
CA GLY A 148 -17.35 7.53 11.94
C GLY A 148 -18.30 7.65 13.13
N GLY A 149 -17.73 7.52 14.34
CA GLY A 149 -18.42 7.67 15.60
C GLY A 149 -19.32 8.91 15.59
N GLY A 150 -20.62 8.67 15.49
CA GLY A 150 -21.64 9.70 15.40
C GLY A 150 -21.61 10.63 16.61
N MET A 151 -21.72 11.93 16.36
CA MET A 151 -21.94 12.96 17.36
C MET A 151 -23.17 12.66 18.25
N GLU A 152 -22.95 12.49 19.56
CA GLU A 152 -23.99 12.69 20.57
C GLU A 152 -23.97 14.15 21.05
N ASN A 153 -24.75 15.00 20.39
CA ASN A 153 -25.03 16.36 20.86
C ASN A 153 -26.06 16.26 22.00
N ASN A 154 -25.62 16.12 23.25
CA ASN A 154 -26.53 16.33 24.37
C ASN A 154 -26.56 17.82 24.75
N SER A 155 -27.41 18.56 24.04
CA SER A 155 -27.91 19.86 24.48
C SER A 155 -28.88 19.61 25.64
N SER A 156 -28.42 19.80 26.88
CA SER A 156 -29.30 19.94 28.05
C SER A 156 -29.38 21.41 28.42
N GLY A 157 -30.61 21.92 28.48
CA GLY A 157 -30.97 23.32 28.69
C GLY A 157 -30.94 23.80 30.14
#